data_AF-A0A7C1JV93-F1
#
_entry.id   AF-A0A7C1JV93-F1
#
_cell.length_a   1.000
_cell.length_b   1.000
_cell.length_c   1.000
_cell.angle_alpha   90.00
_cell.angle_beta   90.00
_cell.angle_gamma   90.00
#
_symmetry.space_group_name_H-M   'P 1'
#
loop_
_entity.id
_entity.type
_entity.pdbx_description
1 polymer ?
#
loop_
_entity_poly.entity_id
_entity_poly.type
_entity_poly.pdbx_seq_one_letter_code
_entity_poly.pdbx_strand_id
1 'polypeptide(L)'
;MESMTISRSSKRLPLALLACVVYLLGSRGVFAQQVLLQQDGVIAVQATADATVATASSVDTTEDRLPTPPREIIQQMNLARKLLEDQRYSDAIRLLQNVLQRKSKISSDEDRSAEDWFFRPQTSSAELRSLKAEVQQMLGRLPREALQMYETQFGAEARHALEAARSTGDAERLAEVSWNYFHTAAGKEAAFLLGLHHFDRGRPMAAALVFQRLAQWPEAAEAFQPALGLLLARCYIDADLPEKAVPVLVELRQRYKGPPLEIGGKKVNWFRDDAQAVAWLEGLFARGRPAEALSDDRWLLLGGDSTRNVATVGSAPLMNVRWQAFSEYPNVDRVVAQLQSVRSQAYDALLPSAHPIAVDGTIVARTWRGLIAVDAETGKLLWEIASEGPWNSLTANSAGDLQAIEALLRQQERLAEVRTRTFDGNTAGTLATALMRRVFGDLTAGVISSDGRLVYSIEDDGQAASEGAFPRRMVVIDGQVVNSSADITNRLAAIDAVTGKMVWQLGGPNDQFALPLA
;
A
#
# COMPACT_ATOMS: atom_id res chain seq x y z
N MET A 1 6.40 57.53 -49.20
CA MET A 1 7.82 57.11 -49.27
C MET A 1 8.28 56.84 -47.86
N GLU A 2 9.05 55.76 -47.73
CA GLU A 2 9.71 55.26 -46.52
C GLU A 2 8.88 54.51 -45.47
N SER A 3 9.41 53.32 -45.21
CA SER A 3 8.94 52.20 -44.43
C SER A 3 9.48 52.27 -43.00
N MET A 4 8.66 51.94 -42.01
CA MET A 4 9.17 51.44 -40.74
C MET A 4 8.16 50.50 -40.06
N THR A 5 8.72 49.37 -39.62
CA THR A 5 8.22 48.24 -38.82
C THR A 5 7.16 48.52 -37.77
N ILE A 6 6.16 47.62 -37.67
CA ILE A 6 5.42 47.34 -36.42
C ILE A 6 5.24 45.83 -36.21
N SER A 7 5.79 45.39 -35.08
CA SER A 7 5.63 44.12 -34.38
C SER A 7 4.15 43.72 -34.18
N ARG A 8 3.82 42.44 -34.40
CA ARG A 8 2.50 41.87 -34.04
C ARG A 8 2.58 41.18 -32.68
N SER A 9 2.14 41.92 -31.67
CA SER A 9 1.68 41.40 -30.40
C SER A 9 0.43 40.52 -30.54
N SER A 10 0.32 39.55 -29.63
CA SER A 10 -0.90 39.09 -28.96
C SER A 10 -2.23 39.22 -29.73
N LYS A 11 -2.80 38.09 -30.16
CA LYS A 11 -4.24 37.97 -30.42
C LYS A 11 -4.87 37.08 -29.35
N ARG A 12 -5.47 37.75 -28.36
CA ARG A 12 -6.65 37.25 -27.64
C ARG A 12 -7.91 37.56 -28.48
N LEU A 13 -8.99 36.88 -28.12
CA LEU A 13 -10.43 37.02 -28.47
C LEU A 13 -10.99 35.89 -29.37
N PRO A 14 -12.29 35.52 -29.23
CA PRO A 14 -13.22 35.71 -28.10
C PRO A 14 -14.10 34.49 -27.75
N LEU A 15 -14.76 34.60 -26.58
CA LEU A 15 -15.96 33.86 -26.18
C LEU A 15 -17.05 33.87 -27.26
N ALA A 16 -17.66 32.72 -27.54
CA ALA A 16 -19.03 32.62 -28.03
C ALA A 16 -19.72 31.42 -27.37
N LEU A 17 -20.76 31.73 -26.58
CA LEU A 17 -21.78 30.83 -26.07
C LEU A 17 -22.43 30.04 -27.21
N LEU A 18 -22.49 28.72 -27.08
CA LEU A 18 -23.55 27.93 -27.73
C LEU A 18 -23.97 26.79 -26.81
N ALA A 19 -25.16 26.95 -26.26
CA ALA A 19 -25.89 25.92 -25.54
C ALA A 19 -26.26 24.81 -26.53
N CYS A 20 -25.84 23.58 -26.24
CA CYS A 20 -26.39 22.37 -26.84
C CYS A 20 -26.86 21.43 -25.72
N VAL A 21 -28.16 21.49 -25.47
CA VAL A 21 -28.91 20.43 -24.79
C VAL A 21 -28.85 19.20 -25.70
N VAL A 22 -28.25 18.11 -25.21
CA VAL A 22 -28.44 16.76 -25.78
C VAL A 22 -28.85 15.83 -24.65
N TYR A 23 -30.14 15.51 -24.66
CA TYR A 23 -30.76 14.40 -23.95
C TYR A 23 -30.52 13.15 -24.82
N LEU A 24 -29.85 12.12 -24.28
CA LEU A 24 -29.82 10.72 -24.76
C LEU A 24 -29.04 9.92 -23.70
N LEU A 25 -29.68 9.39 -22.65
CA LEU A 25 -30.19 8.01 -22.59
C LEU A 25 -29.25 6.98 -23.25
N GLY A 26 -28.65 6.12 -22.42
CA GLY A 26 -28.14 4.82 -22.87
C GLY A 26 -26.65 4.58 -22.68
N SER A 27 -26.22 4.38 -21.43
CA SER A 27 -25.20 3.37 -21.01
C SER A 27 -24.70 3.72 -19.61
N ARG A 28 -25.53 3.41 -18.60
CA ARG A 28 -25.02 3.18 -17.25
C ARG A 28 -24.20 1.90 -17.30
N GLY A 29 -22.91 2.04 -17.61
CA GLY A 29 -21.92 1.01 -17.37
C GLY A 29 -21.88 0.72 -15.87
N VAL A 30 -22.31 -0.47 -15.51
CA VAL A 30 -22.32 -0.99 -14.14
C VAL A 30 -20.87 -1.19 -13.70
N PHE A 31 -20.26 -0.15 -13.15
CA PHE A 31 -19.22 -0.32 -12.13
C PHE A 31 -19.95 -0.37 -10.79
N ALA A 32 -20.49 -1.54 -10.45
CA ALA A 32 -20.94 -1.82 -9.10
C ALA A 32 -19.72 -2.03 -8.21
N GLN A 33 -19.00 -0.94 -7.92
CA GLN A 33 -18.17 -0.89 -6.73
C GLN A 33 -19.13 -0.63 -5.57
N GLN A 34 -19.88 -1.68 -5.18
CA GLN A 34 -20.70 -1.66 -3.98
C GLN A 34 -19.77 -1.69 -2.78
N VAL A 35 -19.28 -0.50 -2.42
CA VAL A 35 -18.86 -0.21 -1.04
C VAL A 35 -20.14 -0.30 -0.22
N LEU A 36 -20.42 -1.49 0.33
CA LEU A 36 -21.36 -1.62 1.44
C LEU A 36 -20.78 -0.76 2.57
N LEU A 37 -21.37 0.42 2.76
CA LEU A 37 -21.13 1.29 3.89
C LEU A 37 -21.53 0.52 5.15
N GLN A 38 -20.56 -0.18 5.75
CA GLN A 38 -20.66 -0.73 7.09
C GLN A 38 -20.76 0.44 8.07
N GLN A 39 -21.93 0.63 8.65
CA GLN A 39 -22.03 1.22 9.97
C GLN A 39 -22.49 0.10 10.91
N ASP A 40 -21.68 -0.19 11.92
CA ASP A 40 -22.04 -1.01 13.08
C ASP A 40 -22.45 -2.47 12.78
N GLY A 41 -21.97 -3.04 11.67
CA GLY A 41 -22.36 -4.40 11.26
C GLY A 41 -23.82 -4.52 10.83
N VAL A 42 -24.48 -3.39 10.54
CA VAL A 42 -25.85 -3.30 10.03
C VAL A 42 -25.82 -3.15 8.51
N ILE A 43 -26.55 -4.02 7.81
CA ILE A 43 -26.83 -3.89 6.38
C ILE A 43 -28.28 -3.42 6.26
N ALA A 44 -28.47 -2.17 5.84
CA ALA A 44 -29.79 -1.60 5.57
C ALA A 44 -30.25 -2.01 4.16
N VAL A 45 -31.38 -2.71 4.07
CA VAL A 45 -31.98 -3.07 2.78
C VAL A 45 -32.90 -1.92 2.35
N GLN A 46 -32.45 -1.06 1.44
CA GLN A 46 -33.33 -0.11 0.76
C GLN A 46 -34.12 -0.84 -0.33
N ALA A 47 -35.34 -1.26 -0.02
CA ALA A 47 -36.30 -1.66 -1.04
C ALA A 47 -36.91 -0.39 -1.68
N THR A 48 -36.34 0.08 -2.79
CA THR A 48 -37.06 1.02 -3.66
C THR A 48 -38.13 0.24 -4.41
N ALA A 49 -39.35 0.26 -3.89
CA ALA A 49 -40.52 -0.26 -4.56
C ALA A 49 -40.99 0.76 -5.61
N ASP A 50 -40.57 0.57 -6.87
CA ASP A 50 -41.35 1.06 -8.02
C ASP A 50 -42.01 -0.15 -8.68
N ALA A 51 -43.33 -0.19 -8.52
CA ALA A 51 -44.20 -1.23 -9.03
C ALA A 51 -44.45 -0.99 -10.53
N THR A 52 -43.82 -1.81 -11.38
CA THR A 52 -44.41 -2.18 -12.68
C THR A 52 -44.21 -3.66 -12.92
N VAL A 53 -45.33 -4.35 -13.03
CA VAL A 53 -45.47 -5.79 -13.27
C VAL A 53 -44.85 -6.15 -14.61
N ALA A 54 -43.80 -6.96 -14.57
CA ALA A 54 -43.44 -7.87 -15.64
C ALA A 54 -42.83 -9.12 -15.00
N THR A 55 -43.38 -10.28 -15.37
CA THR A 55 -42.91 -11.62 -14.99
C THR A 55 -41.48 -11.82 -15.46
N ALA A 56 -40.52 -11.45 -14.62
CA ALA A 56 -39.13 -11.84 -14.73
C ALA A 56 -38.85 -12.84 -13.60
N SER A 57 -38.36 -14.01 -13.99
CA SER A 57 -37.82 -15.05 -13.10
C SER A 57 -37.02 -14.42 -11.97
N SER A 58 -37.27 -14.88 -10.74
CA SER A 58 -36.63 -14.42 -9.51
C SER A 58 -35.15 -14.16 -9.73
N VAL A 59 -34.77 -12.89 -9.77
CA VAL A 59 -33.38 -12.48 -9.66
C VAL A 59 -32.95 -12.95 -8.28
N ASP A 60 -32.05 -13.94 -8.27
CA ASP A 60 -31.36 -14.47 -7.10
C ASP A 60 -30.65 -13.30 -6.41
N THR A 61 -31.32 -12.65 -5.45
CA THR A 61 -30.71 -11.59 -4.67
C THR A 61 -29.55 -12.22 -3.90
N THR A 62 -28.43 -11.52 -3.83
CA THR A 62 -27.23 -11.91 -3.06
C THR A 62 -27.49 -12.21 -1.57
N GLU A 63 -28.75 -12.07 -1.12
CA GLU A 63 -29.28 -12.25 0.22
C GLU A 63 -29.30 -13.71 0.70
N ASP A 64 -29.47 -14.70 -0.18
CA ASP A 64 -29.56 -16.13 0.20
C ASP A 64 -28.17 -16.77 0.46
N ARG A 65 -27.09 -15.98 0.38
CA ARG A 65 -25.71 -16.45 0.53
C ARG A 65 -25.05 -16.10 1.87
N LEU A 66 -25.70 -15.32 2.74
CA LEU A 66 -25.12 -14.97 4.05
C LEU A 66 -25.45 -16.04 5.09
N PRO A 67 -24.45 -16.49 5.89
CA PRO A 67 -24.66 -17.57 6.85
C PRO A 67 -25.55 -17.10 8.00
N THR A 68 -26.60 -17.88 8.27
CA THR A 68 -27.51 -17.64 9.40
C THR A 68 -27.02 -18.40 10.65
N PRO A 69 -27.28 -17.89 11.86
CA PRO A 69 -26.80 -18.53 13.08
C PRO A 69 -27.49 -19.88 13.30
N PRO A 70 -26.74 -20.94 13.64
CA PRO A 70 -27.33 -22.24 13.94
C PRO A 70 -28.15 -22.19 15.24
N ARG A 71 -29.06 -23.17 15.41
CA ARG A 71 -30.03 -23.19 16.52
C ARG A 71 -29.37 -23.11 17.89
N GLU A 72 -28.21 -23.76 18.06
CA GLU A 72 -27.45 -23.78 19.30
C GLU A 72 -26.96 -22.38 19.69
N ILE A 73 -26.54 -21.59 18.70
CA ILE A 73 -26.06 -20.21 18.91
C ILE A 73 -27.23 -19.30 19.27
N ILE A 74 -28.38 -19.46 18.60
CA ILE A 74 -29.61 -18.72 18.96
C ILE A 74 -30.03 -19.03 20.40
N GLN A 75 -30.00 -20.29 20.81
CA GLN A 75 -30.31 -20.70 22.19
C GLN A 75 -29.32 -20.13 23.20
N GLN A 76 -28.03 -20.16 22.90
CA GLN A 76 -26.98 -19.56 23.72
C GLN A 76 -27.18 -18.05 23.88
N MET A 77 -27.58 -17.35 22.82
CA MET A 77 -27.89 -15.91 22.86
C MET A 77 -29.13 -15.59 23.70
N ASN A 78 -30.19 -16.38 23.59
CA ASN A 78 -31.38 -16.22 24.42
C ASN A 78 -31.07 -16.48 25.90
N LEU A 79 -30.26 -17.49 26.20
CA LEU A 79 -29.80 -17.77 27.56
C LEU A 79 -28.93 -16.63 28.11
N ALA A 80 -27.98 -16.13 27.32
CA ALA A 80 -27.15 -14.99 27.72
C ALA A 80 -28.00 -13.75 28.03
N ARG A 81 -29.01 -13.43 27.20
CA ARG A 81 -29.94 -12.33 27.44
C ARG A 81 -30.70 -12.49 28.77
N LYS A 82 -31.24 -13.68 29.03
CA LYS A 82 -31.93 -13.97 30.29
C LYS A 82 -31.01 -13.82 31.50
N LEU A 83 -29.76 -14.28 31.40
CA LEU A 83 -28.77 -14.12 32.48
C LEU A 83 -28.40 -12.65 32.72
N LEU A 84 -28.39 -11.81 31.68
CA LEU A 84 -28.22 -10.37 31.83
C LEU A 84 -29.41 -9.71 32.53
N GLU A 85 -30.64 -10.12 32.20
CA GLU A 85 -31.86 -9.66 32.89
C GLU A 85 -31.86 -10.06 34.37
N ASP A 86 -31.41 -11.28 34.66
CA ASP A 86 -31.27 -11.81 36.02
C ASP A 86 -30.04 -11.25 36.78
N GLN A 87 -29.30 -10.28 36.21
CA GLN A 87 -28.07 -9.68 36.75
C GLN A 87 -26.93 -10.66 37.06
N ARG A 88 -26.95 -11.85 36.45
CA ARG A 88 -25.91 -12.88 36.56
C ARG A 88 -24.80 -12.64 35.54
N TYR A 89 -24.10 -11.51 35.68
CA TYR A 89 -23.17 -11.02 34.67
C TYR A 89 -22.02 -11.98 34.34
N SER A 90 -21.41 -12.63 35.35
CA SER A 90 -20.27 -13.53 35.12
C SER A 90 -20.59 -14.67 34.15
N ASP A 91 -21.76 -15.31 34.32
CA ASP A 91 -22.16 -16.43 33.46
C ASP A 91 -22.55 -15.95 32.07
N ALA A 92 -23.26 -14.81 31.98
CA ALA A 92 -23.62 -14.20 30.71
C ALA A 92 -22.37 -13.81 29.90
N ILE A 93 -21.40 -13.17 30.54
CA ILE A 93 -20.13 -12.75 29.94
C ILE A 93 -19.40 -13.94 29.31
N ARG A 94 -19.32 -15.08 30.00
CA ARG A 94 -18.70 -16.31 29.45
C ARG A 94 -19.42 -16.83 28.22
N LEU A 95 -20.76 -16.85 28.24
CA LEU A 95 -21.55 -17.28 27.08
C LEU A 95 -21.37 -16.34 25.89
N LEU A 96 -21.33 -15.03 26.12
CA LEU A 96 -21.09 -14.03 25.07
C LEU A 96 -19.67 -14.16 24.50
N GLN A 97 -18.67 -14.33 25.37
CA GLN A 97 -17.28 -14.48 24.95
C GLN A 97 -17.07 -15.74 24.09
N ASN A 98 -17.72 -16.85 24.44
CA ASN A 98 -17.66 -18.09 23.65
C ASN A 98 -18.18 -17.90 22.22
N VAL A 99 -19.12 -16.98 21.99
CA VAL A 99 -19.60 -16.65 20.64
C VAL A 99 -18.55 -15.84 19.88
N LEU A 100 -17.85 -14.91 20.54
CA LEU A 100 -16.79 -14.11 19.92
C LEU A 100 -15.57 -14.96 19.52
N GLN A 101 -15.07 -15.78 20.44
CA GLN A 101 -13.83 -16.57 20.28
C GLN A 101 -13.99 -17.84 19.43
N ARG A 102 -15.15 -18.09 18.83
CA ARG A 102 -15.37 -19.34 18.10
C ARG A 102 -14.43 -19.40 16.89
N LYS A 103 -13.52 -20.36 16.90
CA LYS A 103 -12.58 -20.65 15.80
C LYS A 103 -13.12 -21.80 14.95
N SER A 104 -12.76 -21.76 13.67
CA SER A 104 -13.02 -22.86 12.75
C SER A 104 -12.27 -24.08 13.26
N LYS A 105 -12.95 -25.22 13.34
CA LYS A 105 -12.34 -26.47 13.82
C LYS A 105 -11.54 -27.17 12.73
N ILE A 106 -11.76 -26.80 11.47
CA ILE A 106 -11.15 -27.41 10.30
C ILE A 106 -10.57 -26.31 9.39
N SER A 107 -9.34 -26.49 8.91
CA SER A 107 -8.70 -25.59 7.94
C SER A 107 -9.24 -25.75 6.51
N SER A 108 -10.47 -26.24 6.35
CA SER A 108 -11.12 -26.38 5.05
C SER A 108 -12.06 -25.20 4.81
N ASP A 109 -12.15 -24.76 3.56
CA ASP A 109 -13.04 -23.67 3.12
C ASP A 109 -14.55 -23.97 3.37
N GLU A 110 -14.89 -25.18 3.82
CA GLU A 110 -16.25 -25.62 4.14
C GLU A 110 -16.65 -25.36 5.60
N ASP A 111 -15.70 -25.21 6.54
CA ASP A 111 -16.01 -24.96 7.95
C ASP A 111 -16.23 -23.46 8.22
N ARG A 112 -17.46 -23.03 7.95
CA ARG A 112 -17.94 -21.66 8.20
C ARG A 112 -18.21 -21.35 9.67
N SER A 113 -17.80 -22.21 10.61
CA SER A 113 -18.09 -22.01 12.04
C SER A 113 -17.35 -20.83 12.68
N ALA A 114 -16.32 -20.28 12.00
CA ALA A 114 -15.62 -19.04 12.36
C ALA A 114 -16.22 -17.77 11.75
N GLU A 115 -17.02 -17.91 10.69
CA GLU A 115 -17.61 -16.78 9.98
C GLU A 115 -18.59 -16.02 10.89
N ASP A 116 -18.76 -14.73 10.62
CA ASP A 116 -19.78 -13.94 11.30
C ASP A 116 -21.16 -14.32 10.78
N TRP A 117 -22.11 -14.57 11.68
CA TRP A 117 -23.48 -14.91 11.32
C TRP A 117 -24.35 -13.67 11.27
N PHE A 118 -25.33 -13.67 10.37
CA PHE A 118 -26.23 -12.54 10.21
C PHE A 118 -27.67 -12.91 10.57
N PHE A 119 -28.37 -12.01 11.26
CA PHE A 119 -29.76 -12.21 11.65
C PHE A 119 -30.55 -10.89 11.55
N ARG A 120 -31.88 -11.00 11.49
CA ARG A 120 -32.78 -9.83 11.51
C ARG A 120 -33.32 -9.64 12.93
N PRO A 121 -33.13 -8.47 13.56
CA PRO A 121 -33.74 -8.18 14.86
C PRO A 121 -35.26 -8.18 14.76
N GLN A 122 -35.95 -8.68 15.79
CA GLN A 122 -37.42 -8.63 15.85
C GLN A 122 -37.98 -7.20 15.83
N THR A 123 -37.19 -6.23 16.28
CA THR A 123 -37.54 -4.80 16.34
C THR A 123 -37.38 -4.06 15.01
N SER A 124 -36.65 -4.61 14.03
CA SER A 124 -36.48 -4.00 12.70
C SER A 124 -36.23 -5.10 11.66
N SER A 125 -37.29 -5.50 10.96
CA SER A 125 -37.23 -6.56 9.93
C SER A 125 -36.46 -6.16 8.67
N ALA A 126 -36.15 -4.87 8.50
CA ALA A 126 -35.43 -4.33 7.35
C ALA A 126 -33.89 -4.29 7.54
N GLU A 127 -33.40 -4.53 8.75
CA GLU A 127 -31.97 -4.48 9.09
C GLU A 127 -31.41 -5.89 9.27
N LEU A 128 -30.36 -6.22 8.52
CA LEU A 128 -29.55 -7.40 8.79
C LEU A 128 -28.41 -7.00 9.74
N ARG A 129 -28.20 -7.75 10.82
CA ARG A 129 -27.14 -7.46 11.81
C ARG A 129 -26.17 -8.63 11.96
N SER A 130 -24.89 -8.29 12.07
CA SER A 130 -23.83 -9.20 12.50
C SER A 130 -24.08 -9.67 13.94
N LEU A 131 -23.92 -10.96 14.19
CA LEU A 131 -24.03 -11.54 15.52
C LEU A 131 -22.87 -11.08 16.41
N LYS A 132 -21.64 -11.05 15.89
CA LYS A 132 -20.48 -10.57 16.67
C LYS A 132 -20.63 -9.10 17.04
N ALA A 133 -21.16 -8.27 16.14
CA ALA A 133 -21.46 -6.87 16.43
C ALA A 133 -22.54 -6.70 17.51
N GLU A 134 -23.63 -7.48 17.45
CA GLU A 134 -24.67 -7.48 18.48
C GLU A 134 -24.09 -7.91 19.85
N VAL A 135 -23.27 -8.96 19.88
CA VAL A 135 -22.60 -9.41 21.12
C VAL A 135 -21.71 -8.31 21.70
N GLN A 136 -20.91 -7.63 20.87
CA GLN A 136 -20.11 -6.49 21.32
C GLN A 136 -20.98 -5.34 21.85
N GLN A 137 -22.11 -5.06 21.21
CA GLN A 137 -23.05 -4.04 21.68
C GLN A 137 -23.68 -4.43 23.03
N MET A 138 -24.06 -5.70 23.21
CA MET A 138 -24.57 -6.22 24.48
C MET A 138 -23.54 -6.10 25.60
N LEU A 139 -22.29 -6.49 25.34
CA LEU A 139 -21.19 -6.36 26.29
C LEU A 139 -20.90 -4.90 26.65
N GLY A 140 -20.96 -3.98 25.69
CA GLY A 140 -20.67 -2.58 25.95
C GLY A 140 -21.78 -1.82 26.70
N ARG A 141 -23.02 -2.33 26.67
CA ARG A 141 -24.14 -1.80 27.48
C ARG A 141 -24.13 -2.27 28.93
N LEU A 142 -23.20 -3.15 29.31
CA LEU A 142 -23.11 -3.64 30.68
C LEU A 142 -22.74 -2.51 31.66
N PRO A 143 -23.23 -2.56 32.90
CA PRO A 143 -22.82 -1.62 33.93
C PRO A 143 -21.31 -1.76 34.23
N ARG A 144 -20.70 -0.68 34.73
CA ARG A 144 -19.26 -0.62 35.03
C ARG A 144 -18.76 -1.79 35.88
N GLU A 145 -19.53 -2.22 36.86
CA GLU A 145 -19.21 -3.38 37.72
C GLU A 145 -19.07 -4.68 36.90
N ALA A 146 -19.94 -4.91 35.92
CA ALA A 146 -19.87 -6.07 35.05
C ALA A 146 -18.72 -5.97 34.04
N LEU A 147 -18.39 -4.78 33.55
CA LEU A 147 -17.20 -4.57 32.71
C LEU A 147 -15.89 -4.82 33.47
N GLN A 148 -15.84 -4.50 34.77
CA GLN A 148 -14.70 -4.86 35.63
C GLN A 148 -14.58 -6.38 35.80
N MET A 149 -15.70 -7.09 35.90
CA MET A 149 -15.70 -8.55 35.89
C MET A 149 -15.19 -9.09 34.55
N TYR A 150 -15.58 -8.48 33.42
CA TYR A 150 -15.06 -8.85 32.09
C TYR A 150 -13.54 -8.67 32.00
N GLU A 151 -13.01 -7.54 32.45
CA GLU A 151 -11.56 -7.28 32.53
C GLU A 151 -10.86 -8.31 33.44
N THR A 152 -11.45 -8.64 34.59
CA THR A 152 -10.88 -9.62 35.52
C THR A 152 -10.82 -11.02 34.91
N GLN A 153 -11.83 -11.40 34.12
CA GLN A 153 -11.91 -12.74 33.53
C GLN A 153 -11.04 -12.88 32.28
N PHE A 154 -10.96 -11.86 31.42
CA PHE A 154 -10.34 -11.98 30.09
C PHE A 154 -9.14 -11.05 29.86
N GLY A 155 -8.86 -10.09 30.75
CA GLY A 155 -7.80 -9.10 30.57
C GLY A 155 -6.40 -9.71 30.44
N ALA A 156 -6.08 -10.72 31.25
CA ALA A 156 -4.77 -11.39 31.19
C ALA A 156 -4.54 -12.13 29.86
N GLU A 157 -5.57 -12.85 29.37
CA GLU A 157 -5.52 -13.55 28.08
C GLU A 157 -5.40 -12.54 26.92
N ALA A 158 -6.21 -11.48 26.94
CA ALA A 158 -6.18 -10.42 25.95
C ALA A 158 -4.81 -9.72 25.90
N ARG A 159 -4.19 -9.46 27.06
CA ARG A 159 -2.86 -8.84 27.15
C ARG A 159 -1.79 -9.74 26.55
N HIS A 160 -1.81 -11.03 26.86
CA HIS A 160 -0.88 -12.00 26.29
C HIS A 160 -1.02 -12.08 24.76
N ALA A 161 -2.27 -12.15 24.25
CA ALA A 161 -2.54 -12.20 22.82
C ALA A 161 -2.09 -10.92 22.09
N LEU A 162 -2.27 -9.74 22.71
CA LEU A 162 -1.80 -8.47 22.17
C LEU A 162 -0.27 -8.42 22.07
N GLU A 163 0.44 -8.86 23.11
CA GLU A 163 1.91 -8.85 23.10
C GLU A 163 2.47 -9.78 22.01
N ALA A 164 1.86 -10.96 21.86
CA ALA A 164 2.16 -11.88 20.77
C ALA A 164 1.94 -11.22 19.39
N ALA A 165 0.84 -10.52 19.18
CA ALA A 165 0.57 -9.81 17.93
C ALA A 165 1.57 -8.67 17.66
N ARG A 166 1.95 -7.91 18.70
CA ARG A 166 2.92 -6.80 18.62
C ARG A 166 4.31 -7.28 18.25
N SER A 167 4.79 -8.35 18.88
CA SER A 167 6.12 -8.91 18.61
C SER A 167 6.31 -9.38 17.17
N THR A 168 5.24 -9.85 16.51
CA THR A 168 5.30 -10.32 15.11
C THR A 168 4.85 -9.26 14.09
N GLY A 169 4.31 -8.12 14.55
CA GLY A 169 3.73 -7.11 13.66
C GLY A 169 2.53 -7.63 12.84
N ASP A 170 1.81 -8.63 13.37
CA ASP A 170 0.76 -9.34 12.66
C ASP A 170 -0.59 -8.62 12.82
N ALA A 171 -1.03 -7.97 11.75
CA ALA A 171 -2.27 -7.20 11.73
C ALA A 171 -3.53 -8.08 11.87
N GLU A 172 -3.50 -9.34 11.40
CA GLU A 172 -4.64 -10.25 11.53
C GLU A 172 -4.82 -10.65 12.99
N ARG A 173 -3.72 -10.94 13.70
CA ARG A 173 -3.77 -11.17 15.15
C ARG A 173 -4.22 -9.94 15.93
N LEU A 174 -3.79 -8.73 15.53
CA LEU A 174 -4.32 -7.49 16.13
C LEU A 174 -5.83 -7.37 15.93
N ALA A 175 -6.33 -7.71 14.74
CA ALA A 175 -7.76 -7.75 14.46
C ALA A 175 -8.49 -8.78 15.31
N GLU A 176 -7.95 -10.00 15.46
CA GLU A 176 -8.52 -11.03 16.34
C GLU A 176 -8.64 -10.53 17.79
N VAL A 177 -7.59 -9.93 18.33
CA VAL A 177 -7.60 -9.39 19.71
C VAL A 177 -8.61 -8.26 19.83
N SER A 178 -8.63 -7.35 18.85
CA SER A 178 -9.56 -6.23 18.80
C SER A 178 -11.02 -6.67 18.78
N TRP A 179 -11.35 -7.75 18.04
CA TRP A 179 -12.72 -8.26 17.96
C TRP A 179 -13.11 -9.13 19.16
N ASN A 180 -12.23 -10.03 19.60
CA ASN A 180 -12.55 -11.00 20.64
C ASN A 180 -12.54 -10.39 22.04
N TYR A 181 -11.70 -9.38 22.28
CA TYR A 181 -11.49 -8.81 23.61
C TYR A 181 -11.76 -7.31 23.65
N PHE A 182 -12.57 -6.77 22.75
CA PHE A 182 -12.77 -5.32 22.55
C PHE A 182 -12.98 -4.55 23.86
N HIS A 183 -13.73 -5.11 24.81
CA HIS A 183 -14.06 -4.43 26.07
C HIS A 183 -12.97 -4.47 27.13
N THR A 184 -11.88 -5.21 26.90
CA THR A 184 -10.68 -5.17 27.75
C THR A 184 -9.77 -3.98 27.44
N ALA A 185 -8.86 -3.63 28.36
CA ALA A 185 -7.82 -2.63 28.08
C ALA A 185 -6.95 -3.02 26.87
N ALA A 186 -6.54 -4.29 26.78
CA ALA A 186 -5.73 -4.80 25.68
C ALA A 186 -6.48 -4.83 24.33
N GLY A 187 -7.77 -5.15 24.33
CA GLY A 187 -8.58 -5.12 23.10
C GLY A 187 -8.78 -3.72 22.54
N LYS A 188 -8.92 -2.71 23.41
CA LYS A 188 -8.97 -1.30 23.01
C LYS A 188 -7.65 -0.83 22.43
N GLU A 189 -6.53 -1.18 23.06
CA GLU A 189 -5.19 -0.92 22.54
C GLU A 189 -4.98 -1.61 21.18
N ALA A 190 -5.38 -2.88 21.04
CA ALA A 190 -5.33 -3.61 19.78
C ALA A 190 -6.14 -2.92 18.67
N ALA A 191 -7.35 -2.44 18.99
CA ALA A 191 -8.18 -1.69 18.05
C ALA A 191 -7.49 -0.38 17.62
N PHE A 192 -6.87 0.35 18.55
CA PHE A 192 -6.19 1.59 18.23
C PHE A 192 -4.97 1.34 17.32
N LEU A 193 -4.17 0.31 17.64
CA LEU A 193 -3.04 -0.12 16.83
C LEU A 193 -3.47 -0.61 15.45
N LEU A 194 -4.58 -1.34 15.35
CA LEU A 194 -5.15 -1.76 14.07
C LEU A 194 -5.59 -0.55 13.22
N GLY A 195 -6.20 0.45 13.84
CA GLY A 195 -6.55 1.71 13.18
C GLY A 195 -5.32 2.43 12.64
N LEU A 196 -4.24 2.52 13.43
CA LEU A 196 -2.95 3.08 13.00
C LEU A 196 -2.35 2.28 11.83
N HIS A 197 -2.37 0.95 11.91
CA HIS A 197 -1.89 0.08 10.83
C HIS A 197 -2.61 0.36 9.50
N HIS A 198 -3.93 0.55 9.53
CA HIS A 198 -4.69 0.92 8.33
C HIS A 198 -4.40 2.35 7.87
N PHE A 199 -4.27 3.29 8.80
CA PHE A 199 -3.96 4.69 8.52
C PHE A 199 -2.60 4.84 7.82
N ASP A 200 -1.55 4.23 8.36
CA ASP A 200 -0.18 4.29 7.83
C ASP A 200 -0.04 3.66 6.43
N ARG A 201 -1.01 2.82 6.04
CA ARG A 201 -1.08 2.17 4.73
C ARG A 201 -2.01 2.87 3.75
N GLY A 202 -2.48 4.07 4.07
CA GLY A 202 -3.36 4.85 3.19
C GLY A 202 -4.72 4.18 2.96
N ARG A 203 -5.25 3.47 3.97
CA ARG A 203 -6.61 2.89 3.93
C ARG A 203 -7.55 3.71 4.82
N PRO A 204 -7.90 4.95 4.44
CA PRO A 204 -8.54 5.91 5.34
C PRO A 204 -9.90 5.43 5.84
N MET A 205 -10.73 4.84 4.98
CA MET A 205 -12.05 4.36 5.40
C MET A 205 -11.98 3.16 6.37
N ALA A 206 -11.05 2.23 6.15
CA ALA A 206 -10.86 1.10 7.07
C ALA A 206 -10.38 1.59 8.45
N ALA A 207 -9.43 2.54 8.47
CA ALA A 207 -8.97 3.17 9.69
C ALA A 207 -10.11 3.94 10.40
N ALA A 208 -10.90 4.73 9.65
CA ALA A 208 -12.04 5.48 10.18
C ALA A 208 -13.05 4.56 10.87
N LEU A 209 -13.39 3.41 10.29
CA LEU A 209 -14.34 2.46 10.88
C LEU A 209 -13.82 1.90 12.21
N VAL A 210 -12.53 1.56 12.29
CA VAL A 210 -11.91 1.04 13.52
C VAL A 210 -11.85 2.12 14.60
N PHE A 211 -11.43 3.34 14.25
CA PHE A 211 -11.39 4.48 15.17
C PHE A 211 -12.77 4.94 15.61
N GLN A 212 -13.76 4.95 14.71
CA GLN A 212 -15.14 5.29 15.01
C GLN A 212 -15.72 4.31 16.05
N ARG A 213 -15.47 3.01 15.89
CA ARG A 213 -15.88 2.00 16.88
C ARG A 213 -15.28 2.26 18.26
N LEU A 214 -14.02 2.68 18.34
CA LEU A 214 -13.42 3.11 19.62
C LEU A 214 -14.08 4.38 20.17
N ALA A 215 -14.34 5.36 19.31
CA ALA A 215 -14.95 6.64 19.68
C ALA A 215 -16.40 6.50 20.19
N GLN A 216 -17.13 5.48 19.75
CA GLN A 216 -18.49 5.17 20.22
C GLN A 216 -18.56 4.85 21.73
N TRP A 217 -17.43 4.54 22.37
CA TRP A 217 -17.35 4.21 23.79
C TRP A 217 -16.54 5.28 24.52
N PRO A 218 -17.18 6.30 25.13
CA PRO A 218 -16.47 7.47 25.68
C PRO A 218 -15.38 7.11 26.70
N GLU A 219 -15.61 6.10 27.54
CA GLU A 219 -14.62 5.63 28.53
C GLU A 219 -13.40 4.98 27.87
N ALA A 220 -13.59 4.27 26.76
CA ALA A 220 -12.51 3.66 26.01
C ALA A 220 -11.74 4.69 25.20
N ALA A 221 -12.46 5.61 24.55
CA ALA A 221 -11.91 6.67 23.73
C ALA A 221 -10.95 7.56 24.53
N GLU A 222 -11.28 7.84 25.80
CA GLU A 222 -10.54 8.82 26.60
C GLU A 222 -9.05 8.50 26.76
N ALA A 223 -8.69 7.21 26.86
CA ALA A 223 -7.30 6.79 26.95
C ALA A 223 -6.46 7.14 25.71
N PHE A 224 -7.11 7.39 24.57
CA PHE A 224 -6.48 7.67 23.28
C PHE A 224 -6.72 9.10 22.79
N GLN A 225 -7.52 9.90 23.50
CA GLN A 225 -7.75 11.29 23.13
C GLN A 225 -6.54 12.17 23.51
N PRO A 226 -6.22 13.22 22.72
CA PRO A 226 -6.95 13.69 21.54
C PRO A 226 -6.55 12.99 20.22
N ALA A 227 -5.57 12.08 20.26
CA ALA A 227 -5.01 11.45 19.06
C ALA A 227 -6.06 10.68 18.27
N LEU A 228 -6.92 9.89 18.95
CA LEU A 228 -8.01 9.14 18.32
C LEU A 228 -8.94 10.04 17.50
N GLY A 229 -9.41 11.15 18.08
CA GLY A 229 -10.33 12.03 17.37
C GLY A 229 -9.66 12.77 16.21
N LEU A 230 -8.40 13.19 16.37
CA LEU A 230 -7.63 13.81 15.28
C LEU A 230 -7.38 12.83 14.12
N LEU A 231 -7.01 11.59 14.43
CA LEU A 231 -6.81 10.54 13.42
C LEU A 231 -8.12 10.18 12.72
N LEU A 232 -9.22 10.06 13.46
CA LEU A 232 -10.55 9.82 12.89
C LEU A 232 -10.98 10.94 11.94
N ALA A 233 -10.87 12.20 12.36
CA ALA A 233 -11.17 13.35 11.52
C ALA A 233 -10.28 13.38 10.26
N ARG A 234 -8.99 13.05 10.41
CA ARG A 234 -8.06 12.96 9.28
C ARG A 234 -8.47 11.86 8.30
N CYS A 235 -8.83 10.68 8.80
CA CYS A 235 -9.32 9.58 7.97
C CYS A 235 -10.57 9.98 7.18
N TYR A 236 -11.49 10.75 7.78
CA TYR A 236 -12.67 11.26 7.07
C TYR A 236 -12.31 12.26 5.97
N ILE A 237 -11.36 13.16 6.21
CA ILE A 237 -10.88 14.10 5.17
C ILE A 237 -10.18 13.35 4.04
N ASP A 238 -9.31 12.39 4.35
CA ASP A 238 -8.61 11.57 3.34
C ASP A 238 -9.58 10.66 2.55
N ALA A 239 -10.76 10.38 3.10
CA ALA A 239 -11.84 9.64 2.44
C ALA A 239 -12.84 10.54 1.68
N ASP A 240 -12.56 11.85 1.54
CA ASP A 240 -13.43 12.85 0.90
C ASP A 240 -14.80 13.00 1.59
N LEU A 241 -14.83 12.88 2.92
CA LEU A 241 -16.01 13.03 3.79
C LEU A 241 -15.81 14.14 4.85
N PRO A 242 -15.48 15.39 4.47
CA PRO A 242 -15.17 16.47 5.41
C PRO A 242 -16.34 16.81 6.34
N GLU A 243 -17.59 16.58 5.92
CA GLU A 243 -18.79 16.79 6.73
C GLU A 243 -18.85 15.90 7.98
N LYS A 244 -18.20 14.72 7.95
CA LYS A 244 -18.05 13.85 9.12
C LYS A 244 -16.88 14.25 10.01
N ALA A 245 -15.86 14.91 9.45
CA ALA A 245 -14.68 15.34 10.20
C ALA A 245 -14.98 16.56 11.11
N VAL A 246 -15.76 17.52 10.61
CA VAL A 246 -16.11 18.75 11.34
C VAL A 246 -16.69 18.47 12.74
N PRO A 247 -17.74 17.65 12.93
CA PRO A 247 -18.31 17.43 14.26
C PRO A 247 -17.31 16.81 15.23
N VAL A 248 -16.45 15.89 14.77
CA VAL A 248 -15.39 15.28 15.59
C VAL A 248 -14.40 16.35 16.08
N LEU A 249 -13.94 17.24 15.19
CA LEU A 249 -13.00 18.30 15.54
C LEU A 249 -13.61 19.34 16.47
N VAL A 250 -14.88 19.68 16.27
CA VAL A 250 -15.62 20.63 17.13
C VAL A 250 -15.79 20.06 18.53
N GLU A 251 -16.15 18.78 18.66
CA GLU A 251 -16.26 18.09 19.94
C GLU A 251 -14.91 18.09 20.69
N LEU A 252 -13.80 17.77 20.01
CA LEU A 252 -12.47 17.82 20.60
C LEU A 252 -12.13 19.23 21.10
N ARG A 253 -12.34 20.26 20.28
CA ARG A 253 -12.06 21.65 20.67
C ARG A 253 -12.85 22.04 21.93
N GLN A 254 -14.13 21.68 21.98
CA GLN A 254 -15.00 21.96 23.14
C GLN A 254 -14.52 21.20 24.38
N ARG A 255 -14.13 19.93 24.24
CA ARG A 255 -13.64 19.08 25.34
C ARG A 255 -12.36 19.62 25.96
N TYR A 256 -11.39 20.01 25.13
CA TYR A 256 -10.07 20.46 25.58
C TYR A 256 -10.04 21.94 25.99
N LYS A 257 -11.11 22.72 25.75
CA LYS A 257 -11.33 24.10 26.25
C LYS A 257 -10.30 25.15 25.81
N GLY A 258 -9.73 25.01 24.62
CA GLY A 258 -8.94 26.07 23.96
C GLY A 258 -7.46 26.31 24.33
N PRO A 259 -6.78 25.62 25.28
CA PRO A 259 -5.34 25.70 25.37
C PRO A 259 -4.70 25.08 24.11
N PRO A 260 -3.50 25.54 23.72
CA PRO A 260 -2.80 24.98 22.57
C PRO A 260 -2.54 23.48 22.77
N LEU A 261 -2.79 22.68 21.74
CA LEU A 261 -2.45 21.28 21.72
C LEU A 261 -0.96 21.08 21.41
N GLU A 262 -0.31 20.11 22.04
CA GLU A 262 1.05 19.72 21.71
C GLU A 262 1.03 18.60 20.67
N ILE A 263 1.49 18.88 19.45
CA ILE A 263 1.54 17.92 18.34
C ILE A 263 2.98 17.90 17.81
N GLY A 264 3.64 16.74 17.88
CA GLY A 264 5.03 16.59 17.41
C GLY A 264 6.00 17.59 18.07
N GLY A 265 5.80 17.90 19.36
CA GLY A 265 6.59 18.87 20.13
C GLY A 265 6.29 20.35 19.81
N LYS A 266 5.29 20.64 18.96
CA LYS A 266 4.86 22.01 18.63
C LYS A 266 3.53 22.33 19.31
N LYS A 267 3.43 23.53 19.87
CA LYS A 267 2.17 24.06 20.42
C LYS A 267 1.31 24.65 19.30
N VAL A 268 0.10 24.14 19.17
CA VAL A 268 -0.84 24.46 18.09
C VAL A 268 -2.14 24.99 18.70
N ASN A 269 -2.53 26.20 18.34
CA ASN A 269 -3.82 26.76 18.76
C ASN A 269 -4.97 26.09 18.01
N TRP A 270 -6.09 25.88 18.70
CA TRP A 270 -7.34 25.42 18.06
C TRP A 270 -7.89 26.46 17.07
N PHE A 271 -8.64 25.99 16.08
CA PHE A 271 -9.40 26.83 15.16
C PHE A 271 -10.51 27.62 15.90
N ARG A 272 -10.84 28.81 15.37
CA ARG A 272 -11.81 29.72 15.99
C ARG A 272 -13.24 29.45 15.54
N ASP A 273 -13.43 29.18 14.25
CA ASP A 273 -14.72 28.91 13.63
C ASP A 273 -14.78 27.46 13.12
N ASP A 274 -15.93 26.81 13.26
CA ASP A 274 -16.17 25.42 12.83
C ASP A 274 -15.92 25.26 11.33
N ALA A 275 -16.17 26.30 10.53
CA ALA A 275 -15.85 26.32 9.10
C ALA A 275 -14.33 26.21 8.81
N GLN A 276 -13.48 26.53 9.79
CA GLN A 276 -12.02 26.45 9.67
C GLN A 276 -11.46 25.09 10.13
N ALA A 277 -12.29 24.19 10.68
CA ALA A 277 -11.81 22.97 11.32
C ALA A 277 -11.00 22.06 10.38
N VAL A 278 -11.49 21.85 9.15
CA VAL A 278 -10.82 21.01 8.13
C VAL A 278 -9.51 21.66 7.70
N ALA A 279 -9.55 22.93 7.28
CA ALA A 279 -8.35 23.64 6.84
C ALA A 279 -7.30 23.75 7.94
N TRP A 280 -7.73 23.89 9.21
CA TRP A 280 -6.85 23.85 10.36
C TRP A 280 -6.15 22.50 10.48
N LEU A 281 -6.89 21.38 10.43
CA LEU A 281 -6.29 20.04 10.53
C LEU A 281 -5.35 19.76 9.36
N GLU A 282 -5.76 20.08 8.14
CA GLU A 282 -4.90 19.95 6.95
C GLU A 282 -3.62 20.77 7.07
N GLY A 283 -3.70 21.99 7.62
CA GLY A 283 -2.53 22.86 7.83
C GLY A 283 -1.51 22.33 8.85
N LEU A 284 -1.90 21.39 9.72
CA LEU A 284 -0.98 20.76 10.68
C LEU A 284 -0.04 19.75 10.03
N PHE A 285 -0.50 19.15 8.94
CA PHE A 285 0.31 18.24 8.16
C PHE A 285 0.84 19.06 6.99
N ALA A 286 2.14 19.36 7.02
CA ALA A 286 2.77 20.00 5.88
C ALA A 286 2.58 19.10 4.65
N ARG A 287 1.55 19.37 3.83
CA ARG A 287 1.67 19.11 2.40
C ARG A 287 2.88 19.94 2.02
N GLY A 288 4.01 19.29 1.74
CA GLY A 288 5.12 19.98 1.11
C GLY A 288 4.50 20.81 0.00
N ARG A 289 4.72 22.13 0.01
CA ARG A 289 4.23 22.95 -1.10
C ARG A 289 4.70 22.24 -2.36
N PRO A 290 3.80 21.96 -3.33
CA PRO A 290 4.27 21.39 -4.58
C PRO A 290 5.43 22.26 -5.03
N ALA A 291 6.59 21.65 -5.28
CA ALA A 291 7.79 22.42 -5.50
C ALA A 291 7.50 23.36 -6.67
N GLU A 292 7.43 24.68 -6.40
CA GLU A 292 7.07 25.69 -7.40
C GLU A 292 8.10 25.77 -8.55
N ALA A 293 9.13 24.93 -8.56
CA ALA A 293 10.25 25.04 -9.47
C ALA A 293 11.07 23.75 -9.66
N LEU A 294 10.43 22.57 -9.80
CA LEU A 294 11.04 21.64 -10.75
C LEU A 294 10.67 22.20 -12.12
N SER A 295 11.63 22.82 -12.80
CA SER A 295 11.47 23.10 -14.24
C SER A 295 11.01 21.80 -14.89
N ASP A 296 10.01 21.87 -15.78
CA ASP A 296 9.29 20.71 -16.33
C ASP A 296 10.21 19.56 -16.83
N ASP A 297 11.48 19.86 -17.13
CA ASP A 297 12.46 18.93 -17.68
C ASP A 297 13.47 18.33 -16.67
N ARG A 298 13.35 18.63 -15.37
CA ARG A 298 14.32 18.17 -14.34
C ARG A 298 13.68 17.38 -13.20
N TRP A 299 14.07 16.12 -13.10
CA TRP A 299 13.76 15.19 -12.02
C TRP A 299 15.03 14.45 -11.62
N LEU A 300 15.91 15.14 -10.88
CA LEU A 300 17.30 14.72 -10.68
C LEU A 300 17.50 13.66 -9.59
N LEU A 301 16.50 13.45 -8.74
CA LEU A 301 16.56 12.59 -7.56
C LEU A 301 15.29 11.74 -7.48
N LEU A 302 15.40 10.55 -6.89
CA LEU A 302 14.23 9.76 -6.51
C LEU A 302 13.35 10.60 -5.57
N GLY A 303 12.10 10.82 -5.98
CA GLY A 303 11.14 11.66 -5.23
C GLY A 303 11.30 13.16 -5.48
N GLY A 304 12.07 13.56 -6.50
CA GLY A 304 12.11 14.93 -7.05
C GLY A 304 13.17 15.84 -6.44
N ASP A 305 13.32 15.85 -5.12
CA ASP A 305 14.30 16.69 -4.39
C ASP A 305 14.99 15.91 -3.25
N SER A 306 15.78 16.63 -2.44
CA SER A 306 16.47 16.03 -1.28
C SER A 306 15.54 15.50 -0.19
N THR A 307 14.27 15.91 -0.17
CA THR A 307 13.24 15.36 0.76
C THR A 307 12.61 14.07 0.23
N ARG A 308 12.82 13.76 -1.06
CA ARG A 308 12.28 12.58 -1.76
C ARG A 308 10.76 12.47 -1.73
N ASN A 309 10.06 13.59 -1.57
CA ASN A 309 8.61 13.61 -1.47
C ASN A 309 8.01 14.87 -2.11
N VAL A 310 8.58 15.30 -3.23
CA VAL A 310 8.08 16.45 -3.99
C VAL A 310 6.68 16.14 -4.51
N ALA A 311 5.74 17.04 -4.21
CA ALA A 311 4.48 17.10 -4.93
C ALA A 311 4.66 17.93 -6.21
N THR A 312 4.17 17.42 -7.35
CA THR A 312 4.10 18.15 -8.62
C THR A 312 2.65 18.28 -9.06
N VAL A 313 2.36 19.30 -9.87
CA VAL A 313 1.04 19.45 -10.50
C VAL A 313 0.99 18.51 -11.72
N GLY A 314 0.52 17.28 -11.49
CA GLY A 314 0.32 16.29 -12.55
C GLY A 314 -1.13 16.24 -13.04
N SER A 315 -1.34 15.73 -14.27
CA SER A 315 -2.65 15.24 -14.70
C SER A 315 -2.89 13.82 -14.17
N ALA A 316 -4.11 13.31 -14.31
CA ALA A 316 -4.35 11.87 -14.16
C ALA A 316 -3.37 11.07 -15.05
N PRO A 317 -2.86 9.91 -14.58
CA PRO A 317 -1.93 9.11 -15.37
C PRO A 317 -2.59 8.71 -16.68
N LEU A 318 -1.99 9.13 -17.80
CA LEU A 318 -2.45 8.73 -19.13
C LEU A 318 -1.96 7.31 -19.39
N MET A 319 -2.88 6.39 -19.67
CA MET A 319 -2.55 4.99 -19.98
C MET A 319 -2.02 4.79 -21.41
N ASN A 320 -1.86 5.88 -22.17
CA ASN A 320 -1.32 5.83 -23.52
C ASN A 320 0.22 5.89 -23.46
N VAL A 321 0.87 4.81 -23.90
CA VAL A 321 2.33 4.77 -24.06
C VAL A 321 2.74 5.77 -25.14
N ARG A 322 3.54 6.78 -24.77
CA ARG A 322 4.08 7.76 -25.73
C ARG A 322 5.17 7.16 -26.60
N TRP A 323 6.07 6.40 -25.99
CA TRP A 323 7.13 5.64 -26.64
C TRP A 323 7.60 4.54 -25.68
N GLN A 324 8.32 3.56 -26.21
CA GLN A 324 8.98 2.51 -25.45
C GLN A 324 10.39 2.30 -26.01
N ALA A 325 11.39 2.36 -25.14
CA ALA A 325 12.76 2.00 -25.48
C ALA A 325 12.99 0.52 -25.19
N PHE A 326 13.50 -0.23 -26.16
CA PHE A 326 13.77 -1.66 -26.02
C PHE A 326 15.24 -1.91 -25.69
N SER A 327 15.52 -2.93 -24.88
CA SER A 327 16.87 -3.45 -24.71
C SER A 327 17.33 -4.14 -26.00
N GLU A 328 18.64 -4.19 -26.23
CA GLU A 328 19.25 -4.98 -27.31
C GLU A 328 19.05 -6.50 -27.13
N TYR A 329 18.51 -6.95 -25.99
CA TYR A 329 18.32 -8.35 -25.63
C TYR A 329 16.86 -8.72 -25.32
N PRO A 330 15.97 -8.82 -26.34
CA PRO A 330 14.54 -9.09 -26.15
C PRO A 330 14.22 -10.38 -25.38
N ASN A 331 15.11 -11.37 -25.39
CA ASN A 331 14.91 -12.63 -24.69
C ASN A 331 14.98 -12.45 -23.16
N VAL A 332 15.86 -11.58 -22.67
CA VAL A 332 15.95 -11.28 -21.22
C VAL A 332 14.72 -10.48 -20.79
N ASP A 333 14.31 -9.51 -21.61
CA ASP A 333 13.12 -8.68 -21.34
C ASP A 333 11.85 -9.55 -21.24
N ARG A 334 11.70 -10.56 -22.12
CA ARG A 334 10.59 -11.53 -22.05
C ARG A 334 10.59 -12.31 -20.75
N VAL A 335 11.75 -12.83 -20.33
CA VAL A 335 11.89 -13.58 -19.08
C VAL A 335 11.53 -12.70 -17.87
N VAL A 336 12.04 -11.46 -17.83
CA VAL A 336 11.71 -10.49 -16.76
C VAL A 336 10.20 -10.19 -16.73
N ALA A 337 9.58 -9.97 -17.89
CA ALA A 337 8.15 -9.74 -17.99
C ALA A 337 7.32 -10.95 -17.51
N GLN A 338 7.75 -12.17 -17.81
CA GLN A 338 7.09 -13.38 -17.34
C GLN A 338 7.22 -13.55 -15.82
N LEU A 339 8.41 -13.28 -15.25
CA LEU A 339 8.64 -13.27 -13.80
C LEU A 339 7.73 -12.27 -13.08
N GLN A 340 7.57 -11.06 -13.64
CA GLN A 340 6.67 -10.03 -13.09
C GLN A 340 5.20 -10.46 -13.17
N SER A 341 4.78 -11.05 -14.30
CA SER A 341 3.40 -11.52 -14.51
C SER A 341 3.01 -12.58 -13.48
N VAL A 342 3.88 -13.57 -13.26
CA VAL A 342 3.64 -14.64 -12.28
C VAL A 342 3.43 -14.09 -10.86
N ARG A 343 4.20 -13.10 -10.42
CA ARG A 343 4.01 -12.51 -9.08
C ARG A 343 2.81 -11.60 -8.96
N SER A 344 2.49 -10.87 -10.02
CA SER A 344 1.28 -10.03 -10.05
C SER A 344 0.02 -10.88 -9.89
N GLN A 345 -0.02 -12.08 -10.48
CA GLN A 345 -1.11 -13.05 -10.29
C GLN A 345 -1.24 -13.57 -8.85
N ALA A 346 -0.14 -13.56 -8.08
CA ALA A 346 -0.14 -13.94 -6.67
C ALA A 346 -0.53 -12.80 -5.72
N TYR A 347 -1.12 -11.70 -6.23
CA TYR A 347 -1.42 -10.46 -5.50
C TYR A 347 -0.20 -9.77 -4.86
N ASP A 348 0.99 -10.02 -5.42
CA ASP A 348 2.27 -9.51 -4.95
C ASP A 348 2.91 -8.69 -6.07
N ALA A 349 2.33 -7.50 -6.31
CA ALA A 349 2.77 -6.60 -7.35
C ALA A 349 4.22 -6.15 -7.08
N LEU A 350 5.13 -6.53 -7.96
CA LEU A 350 6.52 -6.10 -7.91
C LEU A 350 6.67 -4.72 -8.55
N LEU A 351 7.18 -3.77 -7.76
CA LEU A 351 7.64 -2.49 -8.27
C LEU A 351 9.11 -2.61 -8.67
N PRO A 352 9.53 -2.11 -9.85
CA PRO A 352 10.94 -2.03 -10.20
C PRO A 352 11.73 -1.23 -9.16
N SER A 353 12.94 -1.68 -8.86
CA SER A 353 13.89 -0.97 -8.01
C SER A 353 14.61 0.17 -8.75
N ALA A 354 14.60 0.11 -10.08
CA ALA A 354 15.15 1.13 -10.96
C ALA A 354 14.25 2.38 -11.00
N HIS A 355 14.80 3.53 -10.60
CA HIS A 355 14.10 4.80 -10.60
C HIS A 355 14.76 5.75 -11.61
N PRO A 356 14.12 6.01 -12.77
CA PRO A 356 14.71 6.89 -13.77
C PRO A 356 14.75 8.34 -13.27
N ILE A 357 15.70 9.09 -13.80
CA ILE A 357 15.83 10.54 -13.58
C ILE A 357 15.71 11.27 -14.91
N ALA A 358 15.25 12.53 -14.87
CA ALA A 358 15.20 13.41 -16.03
C ALA A 358 16.21 14.55 -15.85
N VAL A 359 17.10 14.71 -16.82
CA VAL A 359 18.14 15.74 -16.85
C VAL A 359 18.02 16.48 -18.19
N ASP A 360 17.41 17.67 -18.15
CA ASP A 360 17.28 18.58 -19.30
C ASP A 360 16.78 17.88 -20.58
N GLY A 361 15.63 17.18 -20.48
CA GLY A 361 15.02 16.47 -21.60
C GLY A 361 15.64 15.11 -21.94
N THR A 362 16.65 14.67 -21.18
CA THR A 362 17.20 13.30 -21.26
C THR A 362 16.68 12.47 -20.09
N ILE A 363 16.06 11.32 -20.36
CA ILE A 363 15.70 10.34 -19.33
C ILE A 363 16.84 9.35 -19.20
N VAL A 364 17.43 9.26 -18.02
CA VAL A 364 18.44 8.26 -17.69
C VAL A 364 17.79 7.21 -16.81
N ALA A 365 17.97 5.93 -17.16
CA ALA A 365 17.33 4.81 -16.49
C ALA A 365 18.29 3.65 -16.29
N ARG A 366 18.15 2.95 -15.15
CA ARG A 366 18.81 1.68 -14.90
C ARG A 366 18.03 0.54 -15.56
N THR A 367 18.75 -0.29 -16.31
CA THR A 367 18.27 -1.56 -16.84
C THR A 367 18.91 -2.72 -16.08
N TRP A 368 18.51 -3.96 -16.37
CA TRP A 368 19.16 -5.14 -15.79
C TRP A 368 20.67 -5.20 -16.15
N ARG A 369 21.05 -4.64 -17.31
CA ARG A 369 22.41 -4.69 -17.87
C ARG A 369 23.29 -3.52 -17.47
N GLY A 370 22.72 -2.33 -17.28
CA GLY A 370 23.51 -1.10 -17.10
C GLY A 370 22.64 0.15 -17.09
N LEU A 371 23.17 1.27 -17.59
CA LEU A 371 22.45 2.53 -17.73
C LEU A 371 22.15 2.82 -19.19
N ILE A 372 20.98 3.37 -19.45
CA ILE A 372 20.61 3.93 -20.74
C ILE A 372 20.19 5.38 -20.56
N ALA A 373 20.44 6.19 -21.59
CA ALA A 373 19.83 7.49 -21.73
C ALA A 373 19.03 7.58 -23.01
N VAL A 374 17.82 8.11 -22.89
CA VAL A 374 16.90 8.29 -24.00
C VAL A 374 16.38 9.71 -24.03
N ASP A 375 16.08 10.20 -25.23
CA ASP A 375 15.40 11.46 -25.42
C ASP A 375 13.97 11.39 -24.85
N ALA A 376 13.58 12.33 -24.00
CA ALA A 376 12.31 12.29 -23.27
C ALA A 376 11.08 12.42 -24.18
N GLU A 377 11.21 13.11 -25.32
CA GLU A 377 10.09 13.34 -26.23
C GLU A 377 9.88 12.15 -27.18
N THR A 378 10.97 11.59 -27.70
CA THR A 378 10.96 10.60 -28.78
C THR A 378 11.23 9.17 -28.31
N GLY A 379 11.86 8.98 -27.15
CA GLY A 379 12.31 7.68 -26.66
C GLY A 379 13.54 7.13 -27.37
N LYS A 380 14.21 7.93 -28.21
CA LYS A 380 15.40 7.49 -28.95
C LYS A 380 16.58 7.30 -28.00
N LEU A 381 17.27 6.17 -28.10
CA LEU A 381 18.52 5.91 -27.38
C LEU A 381 19.60 6.94 -27.78
N LEU A 382 20.12 7.65 -26.79
CA LEU A 382 21.21 8.62 -26.92
C LEU A 382 22.56 7.96 -26.64
N TRP A 383 22.64 7.23 -25.53
CA TRP A 383 23.82 6.44 -25.15
C TRP A 383 23.42 5.29 -24.21
N GLU A 384 24.28 4.27 -24.16
CA GLU A 384 24.18 3.13 -23.25
C GLU A 384 25.55 2.87 -22.62
N ILE A 385 25.53 2.53 -21.33
CA ILE A 385 26.70 2.11 -20.56
C ILE A 385 26.37 0.74 -19.98
N ALA A 386 27.08 -0.29 -20.43
CA ALA A 386 26.97 -1.61 -19.84
C ALA A 386 27.59 -1.58 -18.42
N SER A 387 26.93 -2.22 -17.45
CA SER A 387 27.50 -2.44 -16.12
C SER A 387 28.79 -3.24 -16.26
N GLU A 388 29.82 -2.82 -15.53
CA GLU A 388 30.94 -3.70 -15.25
C GLU A 388 30.44 -4.87 -14.38
N GLY A 389 30.94 -6.08 -14.63
CA GLY A 389 30.57 -7.27 -13.86
C GLY A 389 29.82 -8.37 -14.62
N PRO A 390 29.26 -9.36 -13.89
CA PRO A 390 28.83 -10.63 -14.46
C PRO A 390 27.60 -10.50 -15.38
N TRP A 391 26.79 -9.46 -15.19
CA TRP A 391 25.63 -9.16 -16.03
C TRP A 391 25.99 -8.93 -17.50
N ASN A 392 27.19 -8.44 -17.78
CA ASN A 392 27.67 -8.28 -19.16
C ASN A 392 27.91 -9.64 -19.86
N SER A 393 28.02 -10.73 -19.09
CA SER A 393 28.16 -12.09 -19.61
C SER A 393 26.83 -12.66 -20.13
N LEU A 394 25.68 -12.10 -19.74
CA LEU A 394 24.40 -12.46 -20.32
C LEU A 394 24.33 -11.92 -21.75
N THR A 395 24.47 -12.82 -22.71
CA THR A 395 24.50 -12.54 -24.14
C THR A 395 23.58 -13.52 -24.88
N ALA A 396 23.60 -13.51 -26.21
CA ALA A 396 22.88 -14.50 -27.02
C ALA A 396 23.25 -15.96 -26.65
N ASN A 397 24.46 -16.20 -26.12
CA ASN A 397 24.91 -17.54 -25.71
C ASN A 397 24.23 -18.05 -24.42
N SER A 398 23.55 -17.17 -23.67
CA SER A 398 22.74 -17.55 -22.51
C SER A 398 21.32 -18.02 -22.88
N ALA A 399 21.02 -18.17 -24.19
CA ALA A 399 19.70 -18.55 -24.67
C ALA A 399 19.18 -19.87 -24.07
N GLY A 400 20.07 -20.85 -23.82
CA GLY A 400 19.68 -22.12 -23.20
C GLY A 400 19.18 -21.95 -21.77
N ASP A 401 19.89 -21.16 -20.95
CA ASP A 401 19.49 -20.87 -19.56
C ASP A 401 18.20 -20.05 -19.52
N LEU A 402 18.05 -19.05 -20.40
CA LEU A 402 16.84 -18.24 -20.51
C LEU A 402 15.62 -19.08 -20.92
N GLN A 403 15.78 -19.99 -21.88
CA GLN A 403 14.73 -20.94 -22.27
C GLN A 403 14.36 -21.90 -21.13
N ALA A 404 15.36 -22.33 -20.35
CA ALA A 404 15.12 -23.16 -19.17
C ALA A 404 14.32 -22.41 -18.08
N ILE A 405 14.54 -21.10 -17.90
CA ILE A 405 13.71 -20.26 -17.03
C ILE A 405 12.28 -20.19 -17.55
N GLU A 406 12.07 -19.91 -18.83
CA GLU A 406 10.73 -19.87 -19.41
C GLU A 406 9.98 -21.20 -19.23
N ALA A 407 10.67 -22.33 -19.43
CA ALA A 407 10.11 -23.66 -19.23
C ALA A 407 9.73 -23.90 -17.76
N LEU A 408 10.56 -23.46 -16.82
CA LEU A 408 10.28 -23.53 -15.38
C LEU A 408 9.04 -22.71 -15.02
N LEU A 409 8.90 -21.50 -15.55
CA LEU A 409 7.77 -20.61 -15.28
C LEU A 409 6.43 -21.10 -15.89
N ARG A 410 6.45 -22.06 -16.82
CA ARG A 410 5.23 -22.70 -17.36
C ARG A 410 4.73 -23.84 -16.46
N GLN A 411 5.53 -24.34 -15.52
CA GLN A 411 5.15 -25.44 -14.63
C GLN A 411 4.35 -24.91 -13.43
N GLN A 412 3.04 -25.11 -13.46
CA GLN A 412 2.09 -24.58 -12.46
C GLN A 412 2.35 -25.08 -11.03
N GLU A 413 2.89 -26.30 -10.88
CA GLU A 413 3.19 -26.95 -9.60
C GLU A 413 4.39 -26.34 -8.86
N ARG A 414 5.27 -25.58 -9.53
CA ARG A 414 6.43 -24.90 -8.92
C ARG A 414 6.21 -23.42 -8.63
N LEU A 415 5.00 -22.90 -8.89
CA LEU A 415 4.61 -21.52 -8.59
C LEU A 415 4.62 -21.20 -7.08
N ALA A 416 4.52 -22.22 -6.22
CA ALA A 416 4.69 -22.07 -4.78
C ALA A 416 6.12 -21.64 -4.38
N GLU A 417 7.14 -22.06 -5.14
CA GLU A 417 8.56 -21.65 -4.95
C GLU A 417 8.80 -20.20 -5.44
N VAL A 418 8.00 -19.70 -6.40
CA VAL A 418 8.06 -18.31 -6.89
C VAL A 418 7.67 -17.30 -5.80
N ARG A 419 6.92 -17.72 -4.77
CA ARG A 419 6.49 -16.85 -3.66
C ARG A 419 7.61 -16.50 -2.67
N THR A 420 8.65 -17.33 -2.52
CA THR A 420 9.70 -17.15 -1.49
C THR A 420 10.90 -16.31 -1.96
N ARG A 421 10.92 -15.84 -3.21
CA ARG A 421 12.04 -15.10 -3.83
C ARG A 421 13.34 -15.92 -3.93
N THR A 422 13.24 -17.25 -3.93
CA THR A 422 14.35 -18.19 -4.10
C THR A 422 13.91 -19.32 -5.01
N PHE A 423 14.51 -19.42 -6.20
CA PHE A 423 14.35 -20.59 -7.06
C PHE A 423 15.52 -21.53 -6.75
N ASP A 424 15.32 -22.45 -5.80
CA ASP A 424 16.39 -23.37 -5.39
C ASP A 424 16.51 -24.57 -6.34
N GLY A 425 17.75 -25.00 -6.60
CA GLY A 425 18.06 -26.36 -7.08
C GLY A 425 18.64 -26.51 -8.49
N ASN A 426 18.71 -25.47 -9.33
CA ASN A 426 19.44 -25.53 -10.62
C ASN A 426 19.93 -24.15 -11.12
N THR A 427 20.78 -24.14 -12.15
CA THR A 427 21.39 -22.92 -12.73
C THR A 427 20.34 -21.91 -13.22
N ALA A 428 19.28 -22.39 -13.87
CA ALA A 428 18.19 -21.55 -14.38
C ALA A 428 17.43 -20.85 -13.25
N GLY A 429 17.10 -21.56 -12.17
CA GLY A 429 16.49 -20.98 -10.98
C GLY A 429 17.40 -19.93 -10.32
N THR A 430 18.68 -20.24 -10.20
CA THR A 430 19.66 -19.29 -9.63
C THR A 430 19.73 -18.01 -10.46
N LEU A 431 19.74 -18.11 -11.80
CA LEU A 431 19.70 -16.95 -12.70
C LEU A 431 18.37 -16.19 -12.62
N ALA A 432 17.23 -16.88 -12.54
CA ALA A 432 15.92 -16.24 -12.36
C ALA A 432 15.84 -15.46 -11.04
N THR A 433 16.39 -16.01 -9.95
CA THR A 433 16.50 -15.34 -8.65
C THR A 433 17.34 -14.07 -8.77
N ALA A 434 18.51 -14.16 -9.39
CA ALA A 434 19.41 -13.03 -9.57
C ALA A 434 18.76 -11.93 -10.43
N LEU A 435 18.09 -12.28 -11.54
CA LEU A 435 17.38 -11.31 -12.38
C LEU A 435 16.24 -10.62 -11.62
N MET A 436 15.47 -11.36 -10.83
CA MET A 436 14.43 -10.78 -9.98
C MET A 436 15.01 -9.79 -8.98
N ARG A 437 16.11 -10.12 -8.32
CA ARG A 437 16.77 -9.20 -7.38
C ARG A 437 17.31 -7.98 -8.09
N ARG A 438 18.01 -8.15 -9.22
CA ARG A 438 18.57 -7.04 -10.01
C ARG A 438 17.52 -6.04 -10.47
N VAL A 439 16.34 -6.51 -10.89
CA VAL A 439 15.29 -5.63 -11.42
C VAL A 439 14.40 -5.07 -10.31
N PHE A 440 14.02 -5.88 -9.31
CA PHE A 440 12.96 -5.52 -8.35
C PHE A 440 13.43 -5.38 -6.90
N GLY A 441 14.66 -5.80 -6.55
CA GLY A 441 15.15 -5.83 -5.16
C GLY A 441 16.38 -4.95 -4.89
N ASP A 442 17.17 -4.65 -5.91
CA ASP A 442 18.44 -3.94 -5.78
C ASP A 442 18.23 -2.41 -5.88
N LEU A 443 17.78 -1.82 -4.77
CA LEU A 443 17.67 -0.35 -4.66
C LEU A 443 19.03 0.35 -4.70
N THR A 444 20.12 -0.35 -4.35
CA THR A 444 21.47 0.23 -4.32
C THR A 444 21.93 0.57 -5.73
N ALA A 445 21.83 -0.38 -6.68
CA ALA A 445 22.12 -0.08 -8.07
C ALA A 445 20.94 0.61 -8.77
N GLY A 446 19.70 0.33 -8.38
CA GLY A 446 18.49 0.85 -9.02
C GLY A 446 18.31 2.38 -8.88
N VAL A 447 18.83 2.98 -7.80
CA VAL A 447 18.69 4.42 -7.55
C VAL A 447 19.89 5.19 -8.11
N ILE A 448 19.60 6.13 -9.01
CA ILE A 448 20.57 7.08 -9.57
C ILE A 448 20.21 8.52 -9.16
N SER A 449 21.17 9.42 -9.25
CA SER A 449 20.99 10.84 -8.94
C SER A 449 21.77 11.72 -9.90
N SER A 450 21.47 13.02 -9.94
CA SER A 450 22.21 13.97 -10.77
C SER A 450 22.30 15.35 -10.13
N ASP A 451 23.33 16.11 -10.50
CA ASP A 451 23.46 17.55 -10.22
C ASP A 451 23.05 18.43 -11.42
N GLY A 452 22.48 17.83 -12.46
CA GLY A 452 22.12 18.48 -13.73
C GLY A 452 23.19 18.38 -14.81
N ARG A 453 24.44 17.99 -14.47
CA ARG A 453 25.52 17.79 -15.44
C ARG A 453 26.03 16.35 -15.43
N LEU A 454 26.24 15.80 -14.24
CA LEU A 454 26.71 14.45 -14.02
C LEU A 454 25.57 13.60 -13.46
N VAL A 455 25.51 12.35 -13.89
CA VAL A 455 24.71 11.28 -13.30
C VAL A 455 25.61 10.49 -12.39
N TYR A 456 25.17 10.34 -11.14
CA TYR A 456 25.82 9.57 -10.10
C TYR A 456 25.10 8.25 -9.93
N SER A 457 25.90 7.18 -9.97
CA SER A 457 25.43 5.81 -10.03
C SER A 457 26.34 4.92 -9.18
N ILE A 458 25.75 3.92 -8.52
CA ILE A 458 26.54 2.84 -7.92
C ILE A 458 26.69 1.73 -8.96
N GLU A 459 27.93 1.44 -9.32
CA GLU A 459 28.32 0.34 -10.20
C GLU A 459 28.94 -0.79 -9.38
N ASP A 460 29.00 -2.00 -9.97
CA ASP A 460 29.75 -3.14 -9.43
C ASP A 460 29.16 -3.76 -8.12
N ASP A 461 27.89 -4.20 -8.17
CA ASP A 461 27.07 -4.61 -7.01
C ASP A 461 27.54 -5.89 -6.25
N GLY A 462 28.45 -6.71 -6.80
CA GLY A 462 29.02 -7.89 -6.11
C GLY A 462 28.05 -9.02 -5.69
N GLN A 463 26.75 -8.74 -5.63
CA GLN A 463 25.69 -9.60 -5.13
C GLN A 463 25.40 -10.75 -6.11
N ALA A 464 25.39 -10.45 -7.42
CA ALA A 464 25.23 -11.42 -8.49
C ALA A 464 26.32 -12.52 -8.49
N ALA A 465 27.54 -12.20 -8.07
CA ALA A 465 28.63 -13.17 -7.94
C ALA A 465 28.55 -14.00 -6.65
N SER A 466 27.97 -13.44 -5.58
CA SER A 466 27.73 -14.14 -4.32
C SER A 466 26.62 -15.20 -4.42
N GLU A 467 25.70 -15.04 -5.36
CA GLU A 467 24.54 -15.93 -5.52
C GLU A 467 24.83 -17.19 -6.37
N GLY A 468 26.01 -17.30 -6.97
CA GLY A 468 26.37 -18.44 -7.82
C GLY A 468 25.64 -18.48 -9.17
N ALA A 469 24.90 -17.43 -9.52
CA ALA A 469 24.20 -17.28 -10.80
C ALA A 469 25.15 -17.24 -12.01
N PHE A 470 26.42 -16.90 -11.78
CA PHE A 470 27.46 -16.82 -12.79
C PHE A 470 28.66 -17.69 -12.41
N PRO A 471 29.25 -18.44 -13.36
CA PRO A 471 30.42 -19.26 -13.08
C PRO A 471 31.61 -18.37 -12.68
N ARG A 472 32.25 -18.67 -11.55
CA ARG A 472 33.48 -18.00 -11.12
C ARG A 472 34.58 -18.27 -12.14
N ARG A 473 35.15 -17.21 -12.73
CA ARG A 473 36.33 -17.33 -13.61
C ARG A 473 37.54 -17.73 -12.76
N MET A 474 37.93 -19.00 -12.86
CA MET A 474 39.19 -19.50 -12.35
C MET A 474 40.25 -19.29 -13.41
N VAL A 475 41.29 -18.51 -13.09
CA VAL A 475 42.44 -18.32 -13.96
C VAL A 475 43.62 -19.02 -13.30
N VAL A 476 44.32 -19.88 -14.04
CA VAL A 476 45.55 -20.50 -13.56
C VAL A 476 46.72 -19.61 -13.98
N ILE A 477 47.38 -19.00 -13.00
CA ILE A 477 48.62 -18.24 -13.19
C ILE A 477 49.71 -18.96 -12.41
N ASP A 478 50.80 -19.34 -13.08
CA ASP A 478 51.94 -20.08 -12.49
C ASP A 478 51.52 -21.32 -11.66
N GLY A 479 50.55 -22.08 -12.17
CA GLY A 479 50.07 -23.31 -11.52
C GLY A 479 49.20 -23.07 -10.27
N GLN A 480 48.96 -21.83 -9.88
CA GLN A 480 48.00 -21.47 -8.84
C GLN A 480 46.66 -21.07 -9.47
N VAL A 481 45.57 -21.64 -8.96
CA VAL A 481 44.22 -21.19 -9.28
C VAL A 481 43.99 -19.87 -8.58
N VAL A 482 44.10 -18.77 -9.32
CA VAL A 482 43.74 -17.45 -8.85
C VAL A 482 42.25 -17.27 -9.12
N ASN A 483 41.50 -17.00 -8.06
CA ASN A 483 40.11 -16.63 -8.20
C ASN A 483 40.02 -15.17 -8.67
N SER A 484 39.76 -14.95 -9.96
CA SER A 484 39.62 -13.58 -10.51
C SER A 484 38.38 -12.83 -10.02
N SER A 485 37.54 -13.49 -9.21
CA SER A 485 36.34 -12.89 -8.60
C SER A 485 36.57 -12.35 -7.18
N ALA A 486 37.83 -12.18 -6.78
CA ALA A 486 38.18 -11.55 -5.51
C ALA A 486 37.91 -10.04 -5.57
N ASP A 487 37.03 -9.59 -4.69
CA ASP A 487 36.69 -8.19 -4.33
C ASP A 487 35.88 -7.38 -5.34
N ILE A 488 34.71 -7.91 -5.73
CA ILE A 488 33.65 -7.06 -6.32
C ILE A 488 33.08 -6.20 -5.20
N THR A 489 33.33 -4.90 -5.26
CA THR A 489 32.89 -3.91 -4.29
C THR A 489 32.17 -2.79 -5.01
N ASN A 490 31.15 -2.22 -4.37
CA ASN A 490 30.41 -1.10 -4.93
C ASN A 490 31.34 0.06 -5.26
N ARG A 491 31.22 0.58 -6.48
CA ARG A 491 31.93 1.78 -6.97
C ARG A 491 30.94 2.90 -7.21
N LEU A 492 31.26 4.09 -6.74
CA LEU A 492 30.51 5.30 -7.11
C LEU A 492 31.07 5.83 -8.43
N ALA A 493 30.24 5.90 -9.46
CA ALA A 493 30.60 6.45 -10.77
C ALA A 493 29.89 7.79 -11.00
N ALA A 494 30.61 8.72 -11.62
CA ALA A 494 30.04 9.94 -12.17
C ALA A 494 30.18 9.96 -13.69
N ILE A 495 29.06 10.15 -14.35
CA ILE A 495 28.89 9.99 -15.79
C ILE A 495 28.36 11.30 -16.35
N ASP A 496 28.94 11.80 -17.44
CA ASP A 496 28.41 12.97 -18.13
C ASP A 496 27.03 12.68 -18.71
N ALA A 497 26.00 13.44 -18.29
CA ALA A 497 24.60 13.15 -18.60
C ALA A 497 24.29 13.22 -20.11
N VAL A 498 25.03 14.04 -20.86
CA VAL A 498 24.81 14.25 -22.29
C VAL A 498 25.50 13.16 -23.11
N THR A 499 26.74 12.82 -22.76
CA THR A 499 27.60 11.96 -23.59
C THR A 499 27.68 10.51 -23.10
N GLY A 500 27.28 10.22 -21.86
CA GLY A 500 27.45 8.91 -21.24
C GLY A 500 28.91 8.58 -20.92
N LYS A 501 29.84 9.54 -21.03
CA LYS A 501 31.25 9.30 -20.72
C LYS A 501 31.46 9.27 -19.21
N MET A 502 32.14 8.24 -18.72
CA MET A 502 32.59 8.18 -17.33
C MET A 502 33.63 9.29 -17.10
N VAL A 503 33.36 10.14 -16.11
CA VAL A 503 34.22 11.27 -15.74
C VAL A 503 35.18 10.87 -14.63
N TRP A 504 34.66 10.22 -13.60
CA TRP A 504 35.45 9.65 -12.50
C TRP A 504 34.70 8.49 -11.85
N GLN A 505 35.45 7.67 -11.12
CA GLN A 505 34.92 6.59 -10.28
C GLN A 505 35.65 6.55 -8.94
N LEU A 506 34.97 6.11 -7.89
CA LEU A 506 35.50 6.02 -6.52
C LEU A 506 35.11 4.68 -5.90
N GLY A 507 36.09 3.94 -5.37
CA GLY A 507 35.91 2.59 -4.83
C GLY A 507 36.50 1.51 -5.75
N GLY A 508 36.46 0.24 -5.30
CA GLY A 508 37.08 -0.89 -6.00
C GLY A 508 38.40 -1.36 -5.37
N PRO A 509 38.90 -2.57 -5.74
CA PRO A 509 40.23 -3.03 -5.37
C PRO A 509 41.31 -2.08 -5.91
N ASN A 510 42.38 -1.87 -5.14
CA ASN A 510 43.52 -1.04 -5.53
C ASN A 510 44.30 -1.71 -6.68
N ASP A 511 43.89 -1.49 -7.94
CA ASP A 511 44.61 -1.99 -9.11
C ASP A 511 45.21 -0.87 -9.99
N GLN A 512 46.11 -1.28 -10.87
CA GLN A 512 47.04 -0.43 -11.62
C GLN A 512 46.37 0.46 -12.70
N PHE A 513 45.04 0.40 -12.83
CA PHE A 513 44.24 1.19 -13.77
C PHE A 513 43.29 2.18 -13.09
N ALA A 514 43.49 2.43 -11.79
CA ALA A 514 42.73 3.44 -11.06
C ALA A 514 42.72 4.79 -11.80
N LEU A 515 41.53 5.22 -12.21
CA LEU A 515 41.32 6.62 -12.62
C LEU A 515 41.65 7.52 -11.43
N PRO A 516 42.10 8.76 -11.67
CA PRO A 516 42.46 9.67 -10.59
C PRO A 516 41.27 9.79 -9.62
N LEU A 517 41.54 9.44 -8.36
CA LEU A 517 40.66 9.79 -7.24
C LEU A 517 40.55 11.31 -7.24
N ALA A 518 39.31 11.79 -7.18
CA ALA A 518 38.91 13.19 -7.35
C ALA A 518 39.84 14.22 -6.67
#